data_AF-A0A2N5M3K0-F1
#
_entry.id   AF-A0A2N5M3K0-F1
#
_cell.length_a   1.000
_cell.length_b   1.000
_cell.length_c   1.000
_cell.angle_alpha   90.00
_cell.angle_beta   90.00
_cell.angle_gamma   90.00
#
_symmetry.space_group_name_H-M   'P 1'
#
loop_
_entity.id
_entity.type
_entity.pdbx_description
1 polymer ?
#
loop_
_entity_poly.entity_id
_entity_poly.type
_entity_poly.pdbx_seq_one_letter_code
_entity_poly.pdbx_strand_id
1 'polypeptide(L)'
;MTVIIKDKIFWSGLVLAHLGIFASYYSVRGFWGTYTAASACLAVFALFAGEPRSIRFPFRKFMIGILSGLILYGIFYAGLTLLTFLNIDLAQAADQLYLFYKPEVLWQYLVLVLLLIPAEELFWRSFIQGRLSRHFPGHVCILLSSLLYTLPMFYSKNAAMVLAGLTAGLLWGILFQRTRSLGVVIVSHLTFDIFLLILLPLESGQH
;
A
#
# COMPACT_ATOMS: atom_id res chain seq x y z
N MET A 1 -19.16 15.79 -9.73
CA MET A 1 -18.06 16.22 -8.82
C MET A 1 -18.56 16.69 -7.44
N THR A 2 -19.70 17.38 -7.34
CA THR A 2 -20.25 17.92 -6.08
C THR A 2 -20.65 16.89 -5.03
N VAL A 3 -20.89 15.62 -5.40
CA VAL A 3 -21.36 14.57 -4.48
C VAL A 3 -20.24 14.05 -3.58
N ILE A 4 -19.05 13.78 -4.12
CA ILE A 4 -17.94 13.25 -3.30
C ILE A 4 -17.39 14.29 -2.31
N ILE A 5 -17.42 15.57 -2.68
CA ILE A 5 -17.03 16.66 -1.78
C ILE A 5 -17.96 16.70 -0.55
N LYS A 6 -19.22 16.32 -0.71
CA LYS A 6 -20.22 16.25 0.37
C LYS A 6 -20.24 14.90 1.09
N ASP A 7 -19.45 13.91 0.64
CA ASP A 7 -19.39 12.59 1.25
C ASP A 7 -18.58 12.63 2.56
N LYS A 8 -19.27 12.90 3.66
CA LYS A 8 -18.65 13.00 4.99
C LYS A 8 -17.89 11.74 5.37
N ILE A 9 -18.40 10.56 5.02
CA ILE A 9 -17.77 9.28 5.38
C ILE A 9 -16.43 9.13 4.64
N PHE A 10 -16.36 9.55 3.37
CA PHE A 10 -15.11 9.54 2.60
C PHE A 10 -14.04 10.41 3.26
N TRP A 11 -14.38 11.66 3.61
CA TRP A 11 -13.44 12.58 4.26
C TRP A 11 -13.07 12.15 5.68
N SER A 12 -14.01 11.64 6.47
CA SER A 12 -13.72 11.08 7.80
C SER A 12 -12.74 9.92 7.72
N GLY A 13 -12.89 9.03 6.73
CA GLY A 13 -11.93 7.95 6.49
C GLY A 13 -10.54 8.48 6.15
N LEU A 14 -10.44 9.47 5.27
CA LEU A 14 -9.15 10.09 4.94
C LEU A 14 -8.49 10.76 6.15
N VAL A 15 -9.25 11.49 6.97
CA VAL A 15 -8.73 12.10 8.21
C VAL A 15 -8.23 11.01 9.16
N LEU A 16 -9.00 9.94 9.37
CA LEU A 16 -8.59 8.80 10.19
C LEU A 16 -7.30 8.17 9.67
N ALA A 17 -7.15 8.02 8.36
CA ALA A 17 -5.95 7.48 7.74
C ALA A 17 -4.73 8.38 7.98
N HIS A 18 -4.89 9.70 7.81
CA HIS A 18 -3.79 10.63 8.06
C HIS A 18 -3.37 10.64 9.53
N LEU A 19 -4.33 10.67 10.47
CA LEU A 19 -4.03 10.65 11.91
C LEU A 19 -3.35 9.35 12.33
N GLY A 20 -3.86 8.20 11.89
CA GLY A 20 -3.29 6.89 12.25
C GLY A 20 -1.89 6.68 11.66
N ILE A 21 -1.69 7.04 10.40
CA ILE A 21 -0.39 6.89 9.73
C ILE A 21 0.62 7.92 10.28
N PHE A 22 0.19 9.17 10.52
CA PHE A 22 1.03 10.17 11.20
C PHE A 22 1.51 9.69 12.57
N ALA A 23 0.59 9.17 13.40
CA ALA A 23 0.94 8.62 14.70
C ALA A 23 1.93 7.46 14.60
N SER A 24 1.86 6.67 13.53
CA SER A 24 2.75 5.55 13.31
C SER A 24 4.18 5.97 13.00
N TYR A 25 4.35 7.03 12.21
CA TYR A 25 5.67 7.59 11.90
C TYR A 25 6.26 8.48 13.01
N TYR A 26 5.54 8.69 14.12
CA TYR A 26 6.05 9.48 15.24
C TYR A 26 7.22 8.81 15.97
N SER A 27 7.25 7.47 16.02
CA SER A 27 8.31 6.70 16.67
C SER A 27 8.61 5.42 15.92
N VAL A 28 9.87 5.24 15.52
CA VAL A 28 10.35 4.02 14.85
C VAL A 28 10.12 2.78 15.73
N ARG A 29 10.39 2.86 17.04
CA ARG A 29 10.21 1.73 17.97
C ARG A 29 8.74 1.34 18.13
N GLY A 30 7.83 2.32 18.08
CA GLY A 30 6.40 2.09 18.21
C GLY A 30 5.71 1.71 16.90
N PHE A 31 6.38 1.92 15.75
CA PHE A 31 5.80 1.90 14.41
C PHE A 31 4.89 0.69 14.19
N TRP A 32 5.43 -0.53 14.35
CA TRP A 32 4.69 -1.75 14.07
C TRP A 32 3.41 -1.90 14.90
N GLY A 33 3.43 -1.50 16.18
CA GLY A 33 2.25 -1.54 17.04
C GLY A 33 1.21 -0.50 16.63
N THR A 34 1.64 0.74 16.46
CA THR A 34 0.75 1.86 16.09
C THR A 34 0.17 1.71 14.69
N TYR A 35 0.97 1.22 13.73
CA TYR A 35 0.56 1.06 12.34
C TYR A 35 -0.40 -0.12 12.19
N THR A 36 -0.15 -1.23 12.89
CA THR A 36 -1.12 -2.34 12.98
C THR A 36 -2.45 -1.87 13.55
N ALA A 37 -2.45 -1.09 14.64
CA ALA A 37 -3.67 -0.55 15.23
C ALA A 37 -4.39 0.42 14.28
N ALA A 38 -3.65 1.31 13.62
CA ALA A 38 -4.20 2.25 12.64
C ALA A 38 -4.86 1.49 11.47
N SER A 39 -4.17 0.51 10.88
CA SER A 39 -4.70 -0.29 9.78
C SER A 39 -5.93 -1.10 10.20
N ALA A 40 -5.95 -1.70 11.40
CA ALA A 40 -7.14 -2.35 11.94
C ALA A 40 -8.34 -1.39 12.06
N CYS A 41 -8.12 -0.19 12.61
CA CYS A 41 -9.15 0.84 12.71
C CYS A 41 -9.69 1.25 11.34
N LEU A 42 -8.81 1.41 10.34
CA LEU A 42 -9.20 1.74 8.97
C LEU A 42 -10.00 0.62 8.31
N ALA A 43 -9.63 -0.64 8.52
CA ALA A 43 -10.38 -1.79 8.03
C ALA A 43 -11.78 -1.84 8.65
N VAL A 44 -11.88 -1.69 9.98
CA VAL A 44 -13.16 -1.65 10.70
C VAL A 44 -14.02 -0.50 10.17
N PHE A 45 -13.44 0.70 10.01
CA PHE A 45 -14.13 1.85 9.43
C PHE A 45 -14.68 1.56 8.03
N ALA A 46 -13.85 0.97 7.15
CA ALA A 46 -14.24 0.62 5.79
C ALA A 46 -15.38 -0.41 5.74
N LEU A 47 -15.40 -1.38 6.66
CA LEU A 47 -16.48 -2.38 6.78
C LEU A 47 -17.79 -1.72 7.19
N PHE A 48 -17.78 -0.88 8.23
CA PHE A 48 -18.98 -0.17 8.69
C PHE A 48 -19.50 0.86 7.68
N ALA A 49 -18.61 1.42 6.86
CA ALA A 49 -18.99 2.33 5.78
C ALA A 49 -19.72 1.63 4.61
N GLY A 50 -19.85 0.29 4.63
CA GLY A 50 -20.65 -0.49 3.68
C GLY A 50 -19.98 -0.70 2.32
N GLU A 51 -18.64 -0.65 2.25
CA GLU A 51 -17.90 -0.69 0.99
C GLU A 51 -17.13 -1.99 0.68
N PRO A 52 -17.49 -3.22 1.13
CA PRO A 52 -16.74 -4.40 0.71
C PRO A 52 -17.13 -4.78 -0.73
N ARG A 53 -16.30 -4.37 -1.70
CA ARG A 53 -16.28 -5.02 -3.01
C ARG A 53 -15.86 -6.47 -2.80
N SER A 54 -16.48 -7.37 -3.56
CA SER A 54 -16.39 -8.80 -3.32
C SER A 54 -14.94 -9.28 -3.19
N ILE A 55 -14.60 -9.82 -2.02
CA ILE A 55 -13.39 -10.62 -1.80
C ILE A 55 -13.61 -11.96 -2.50
N ARG A 56 -13.56 -11.95 -3.84
CA ARG A 56 -13.68 -13.16 -4.65
C ARG A 56 -12.28 -13.67 -4.95
N PHE A 57 -12.02 -14.89 -4.52
CA PHE A 57 -10.79 -15.65 -4.80
C PHE A 57 -11.05 -16.72 -5.86
N PRO A 58 -11.33 -16.38 -7.14
CA PRO A 58 -11.32 -17.40 -8.17
C PRO A 58 -9.87 -17.87 -8.35
N PHE A 59 -9.62 -19.17 -8.24
CA PHE A 59 -8.29 -19.80 -8.37
C PHE A 59 -7.52 -19.31 -9.61
N ARG A 60 -8.22 -19.09 -10.74
CA ARG A 60 -7.63 -18.54 -11.98
C ARG A 60 -7.07 -17.12 -11.83
N LYS A 61 -7.57 -16.30 -10.90
CA LYS A 61 -7.05 -14.96 -10.66
C LYS A 61 -5.94 -14.93 -9.59
N PHE A 62 -5.68 -16.04 -8.89
CA PHE A 62 -4.57 -16.14 -7.93
C PHE A 62 -3.21 -15.97 -8.62
N MET A 63 -3.04 -16.60 -9.79
CA MET A 63 -1.84 -16.43 -10.62
C MET A 63 -1.64 -14.98 -11.09
N ILE A 64 -2.73 -14.26 -11.39
CA ILE A 64 -2.65 -12.84 -11.76
C ILE A 64 -2.07 -12.03 -10.59
N GLY A 65 -2.49 -12.33 -9.36
CA GLY A 65 -1.94 -11.73 -8.15
C GLY A 65 -0.44 -11.95 -8.05
N ILE A 66 0.00 -13.21 -8.04
CA ILE A 66 1.43 -13.56 -7.95
C ILE A 66 2.25 -12.89 -9.05
N LEU A 67 1.85 -13.05 -10.31
CA LEU A 67 2.59 -12.47 -11.44
C LEU A 67 2.67 -10.94 -11.34
N SER A 68 1.58 -10.28 -10.94
CA SER A 68 1.60 -8.82 -10.76
C SER A 68 2.48 -8.38 -9.59
N GLY A 69 2.55 -9.16 -8.51
CA GLY A 69 3.45 -8.88 -7.38
C GLY A 69 4.92 -9.05 -7.76
N LEU A 70 5.26 -10.09 -8.54
CA LEU A 70 6.60 -10.28 -9.10
C LEU A 70 6.99 -9.16 -10.07
N ILE A 71 6.06 -8.69 -10.90
CA ILE A 71 6.29 -7.54 -11.79
C ILE A 71 6.58 -6.28 -10.96
N LEU A 72 5.78 -6.02 -9.91
CA LEU A 72 6.00 -4.89 -9.01
C LEU A 72 7.37 -4.97 -8.33
N TYR A 73 7.75 -6.16 -7.84
CA TYR A 73 9.07 -6.40 -7.28
C TYR A 73 10.18 -6.10 -8.31
N GLY A 74 10.04 -6.60 -9.54
CA GLY A 74 11.01 -6.35 -10.62
C GLY A 74 11.16 -4.86 -10.95
N ILE A 75 10.07 -4.08 -10.88
CA ILE A 75 10.11 -2.63 -11.06
C ILE A 75 10.91 -1.94 -9.95
N PHE A 76 10.71 -2.36 -8.69
CA PHE A 76 11.46 -1.82 -7.55
C PHE A 76 12.94 -2.20 -7.62
N TYR A 77 13.24 -3.44 -7.96
CA TYR A 77 14.61 -3.91 -8.17
C TYR A 77 15.30 -3.08 -9.26
N ALA A 78 14.70 -3.00 -10.45
CA ALA A 78 15.28 -2.23 -11.56
C ALA A 78 15.42 -0.73 -11.22
N GLY A 79 14.43 -0.17 -10.50
CA GLY A 79 14.47 1.20 -10.00
C GLY A 79 15.64 1.42 -9.06
N LEU A 80 15.82 0.57 -8.04
CA LEU A 80 16.93 0.68 -7.10
C LEU A 80 18.28 0.52 -7.80
N THR A 81 18.44 -0.49 -8.66
CA THR A 81 19.67 -0.68 -9.46
C THR A 81 20.01 0.57 -10.27
N LEU A 82 19.03 1.17 -10.94
CA LEU A 82 19.23 2.38 -11.73
C LEU A 82 19.63 3.58 -10.84
N LEU A 83 18.95 3.76 -9.70
CA LEU A 83 19.25 4.86 -8.77
C LEU A 83 20.66 4.72 -8.18
N THR A 84 21.07 3.51 -7.81
CA THR A 84 22.44 3.22 -7.34
C THR A 84 23.46 3.47 -8.43
N PHE A 85 23.21 2.98 -9.66
CA PHE A 85 24.11 3.18 -10.80
C PHE A 85 24.30 4.67 -11.13
N LEU A 86 23.23 5.47 -11.04
CA LEU A 86 23.27 6.91 -11.27
C LEU A 86 23.74 7.72 -10.06
N ASN A 87 24.06 7.07 -8.93
CA ASN A 87 24.44 7.69 -7.67
C ASN A 87 23.44 8.77 -7.19
N ILE A 88 22.14 8.44 -7.27
CA ILE A 88 21.05 9.31 -6.83
C ILE A 88 20.76 9.02 -5.34
N ASP A 89 20.70 10.06 -4.51
CA ASP A 89 20.46 10.00 -3.06
C ASP A 89 19.22 9.17 -2.64
N LEU A 90 18.29 8.97 -3.57
CA LEU A 90 17.10 8.15 -3.38
C LEU A 90 17.42 6.67 -3.07
N ALA A 91 18.56 6.14 -3.54
CA ALA A 91 19.02 4.81 -3.17
C ALA A 91 19.32 4.71 -1.66
N GLN A 92 20.00 5.71 -1.11
CA GLN A 92 20.30 5.79 0.34
C GLN A 92 19.01 5.97 1.16
N ALA A 93 18.05 6.73 0.63
CA ALA A 93 16.73 6.85 1.26
C ALA A 93 15.99 5.49 1.32
N ALA A 94 16.13 4.65 0.29
CA ALA A 94 15.57 3.29 0.30
C ALA A 94 16.21 2.42 1.39
N ASP A 95 17.54 2.51 1.58
CA ASP A 95 18.23 1.77 2.65
C ASP A 95 17.79 2.21 4.04
N GLN A 96 17.67 3.51 4.27
CA GLN A 96 17.17 4.04 5.54
C GLN A 96 15.75 3.56 5.82
N LEU A 97 14.91 3.52 4.78
CA LEU A 97 13.55 3.00 4.91
C LEU A 97 13.56 1.53 5.35
N TYR A 98 14.39 0.72 4.69
CA TYR A 98 14.53 -0.69 5.02
C TYR A 98 15.07 -0.89 6.44
N LEU A 99 16.09 -0.12 6.83
CA LEU A 99 16.71 -0.18 8.16
C LEU A 99 15.72 0.12 9.29
N PHE A 100 14.84 1.12 9.11
CA PHE A 100 13.94 1.56 10.19
C PHE A 100 12.62 0.80 10.26
N TYR A 101 12.12 0.31 9.13
CA TYR A 101 10.74 -0.20 9.06
C TYR A 101 10.63 -1.65 8.61
N LYS A 102 11.73 -2.36 8.35
CA LYS A 102 11.65 -3.80 8.11
C LYS A 102 11.12 -4.53 9.36
N PRO A 103 10.40 -5.65 9.19
CA PRO A 103 10.08 -6.50 10.31
C PRO A 103 11.36 -7.15 10.86
N GLU A 104 11.49 -7.25 12.17
CA GLU A 104 12.64 -7.84 12.88
C GLU A 104 12.26 -9.11 13.67
N VAL A 105 10.98 -9.25 14.04
CA VAL A 105 10.50 -10.33 14.92
C VAL A 105 9.24 -10.98 14.34
N LEU A 106 9.03 -12.27 14.65
CA LEU A 106 7.99 -13.10 14.04
C LEU A 106 6.59 -12.47 14.09
N TRP A 107 6.21 -11.84 15.20
CA TRP A 107 4.89 -11.24 15.32
C TRP A 107 4.66 -10.11 14.30
N GLN A 108 5.69 -9.36 13.92
CA GLN A 108 5.61 -8.29 12.92
C GLN A 108 5.32 -8.88 11.53
N TYR A 109 6.00 -9.97 11.16
CA TYR A 109 5.71 -10.70 9.92
C TYR A 109 4.28 -11.26 9.91
N LEU A 110 3.81 -11.81 11.04
CA LEU A 110 2.46 -12.36 11.15
C LEU A 110 1.40 -11.26 11.00
N VAL A 111 1.53 -10.12 11.70
CA VAL A 111 0.56 -9.03 11.57
C VAL A 111 0.63 -8.36 10.20
N LEU A 112 1.81 -8.29 9.58
CA LEU A 112 1.99 -7.77 8.22
C LEU A 112 1.10 -8.55 7.23
N VAL A 113 1.28 -9.87 7.21
CA VAL A 113 0.62 -10.78 6.25
C VAL A 113 -0.87 -10.95 6.55
N LEU A 114 -1.23 -11.14 7.83
CA LEU A 114 -2.58 -11.55 8.20
C LEU A 114 -3.55 -10.37 8.39
N LEU A 115 -3.03 -9.19 8.74
CA LEU A 115 -3.86 -8.06 9.14
C LEU A 115 -3.54 -6.81 8.33
N LEU A 116 -2.31 -6.33 8.37
CA LEU A 116 -1.91 -5.03 7.84
C LEU A 116 -2.16 -4.94 6.33
N ILE A 117 -1.63 -5.88 5.53
CA ILE A 117 -1.82 -5.88 4.08
C ILE A 117 -3.31 -6.01 3.71
N PRO A 118 -4.08 -6.99 4.23
CA PRO A 118 -5.51 -7.06 3.96
C PRO A 118 -6.28 -5.80 4.38
N ALA A 119 -5.95 -5.21 5.52
CA ALA A 119 -6.58 -4.02 6.06
C ALA A 119 -6.32 -2.79 5.18
N GLU A 120 -5.06 -2.59 4.76
CA GLU A 120 -4.68 -1.52 3.84
C GLU A 120 -5.43 -1.64 2.52
N GLU A 121 -5.41 -2.81 1.89
CA GLU A 121 -6.09 -2.99 0.61
C GLU A 121 -7.60 -2.80 0.73
N LEU A 122 -8.20 -3.26 1.83
CA LEU A 122 -9.61 -3.04 2.12
C LEU A 122 -9.94 -1.54 2.18
N PHE A 123 -9.13 -0.76 2.91
CA PHE A 123 -9.36 0.67 3.04
C PHE A 123 -9.05 1.43 1.73
N TRP A 124 -7.88 1.23 1.12
CA TRP A 124 -7.45 2.03 -0.02
C TRP A 124 -8.12 1.62 -1.32
N ARG A 125 -8.32 0.32 -1.58
CA ARG A 125 -8.95 -0.15 -2.82
C ARG A 125 -10.44 -0.26 -2.68
N SER A 126 -10.91 -1.01 -1.69
CA SER A 126 -12.35 -1.26 -1.57
C SER A 126 -13.11 0.01 -1.19
N PHE A 127 -12.62 0.75 -0.20
CA PHE A 127 -13.28 1.97 0.28
C PHE A 127 -12.91 3.22 -0.53
N ILE A 128 -11.65 3.70 -0.52
CA ILE A 128 -11.27 4.96 -1.19
C ILE A 128 -11.44 4.88 -2.71
N GLN A 129 -10.77 3.95 -3.38
CA GLN A 129 -10.87 3.79 -4.83
C GLN A 129 -12.28 3.33 -5.26
N GLY A 130 -12.93 2.48 -4.47
CA GLY A 130 -14.32 2.05 -4.69
C GLY A 130 -15.28 3.23 -4.75
N ARG A 131 -15.22 4.15 -3.79
CA ARG A 131 -16.06 5.35 -3.75
C ARG A 131 -15.74 6.33 -4.86
N LEU A 132 -14.46 6.59 -5.13
CA LEU A 132 -14.04 7.44 -6.27
C LEU A 132 -14.59 6.92 -7.59
N SER A 133 -14.59 5.60 -7.80
CA SER A 133 -15.07 5.01 -9.06
C SER A 133 -16.58 5.17 -9.33
N ARG A 134 -17.37 5.59 -8.34
CA ARG A 134 -18.79 5.95 -8.54
C ARG A 134 -18.96 7.31 -9.20
N HIS A 135 -17.92 8.14 -9.16
CA HIS A 135 -17.98 9.54 -9.57
C HIS A 135 -16.99 9.90 -10.69
N PHE A 136 -15.98 9.06 -10.92
CA PHE A 136 -14.91 9.31 -11.87
C PHE A 136 -14.67 8.11 -12.80
N PRO A 137 -14.20 8.34 -14.04
CA PRO A 137 -13.79 7.25 -14.93
C PRO A 137 -12.58 6.51 -14.36
N GLY A 138 -12.37 5.27 -14.82
CA GLY A 138 -11.40 4.35 -14.23
C GLY A 138 -9.98 4.91 -14.10
N HIS A 139 -9.46 5.60 -15.11
CA HIS A 139 -8.10 6.17 -15.09
C HIS A 139 -7.95 7.31 -14.08
N VAL A 140 -8.95 8.21 -13.98
CA VAL A 140 -8.96 9.28 -12.97
C VAL A 140 -9.06 8.69 -11.57
N CYS A 141 -9.89 7.65 -11.40
CA CYS A 141 -10.02 6.95 -10.12
C CYS A 141 -8.70 6.31 -9.67
N ILE A 142 -7.98 5.65 -10.57
CA ILE A 142 -6.65 5.08 -10.30
C ILE A 142 -5.69 6.18 -9.86
N LEU A 143 -5.60 7.27 -10.63
CA LEU A 143 -4.68 8.36 -10.31
C LEU A 143 -5.00 9.00 -8.95
N LEU A 144 -6.25 9.41 -8.72
CA LEU A 144 -6.66 10.05 -7.47
C LEU A 144 -6.50 9.14 -6.25
N SER A 145 -6.90 7.87 -6.36
CA SER A 145 -6.73 6.92 -5.25
C SER A 145 -5.26 6.64 -4.93
N SER A 146 -4.39 6.59 -5.94
CA SER A 146 -2.95 6.40 -5.75
C SER A 146 -2.31 7.61 -5.08
N LEU A 147 -2.71 8.83 -5.48
CA LEU A 147 -2.26 10.05 -4.82
C LEU A 147 -2.72 10.08 -3.36
N LEU A 148 -3.98 9.78 -3.08
CA LEU A 148 -4.51 9.74 -1.72
C LEU A 148 -3.85 8.66 -0.85
N TYR A 149 -3.56 7.49 -1.42
CA TYR A 149 -2.79 6.42 -0.76
C TYR A 149 -1.37 6.87 -0.40
N THR A 150 -0.74 7.66 -1.28
CA THR A 150 0.64 8.12 -1.12
C THR A 150 0.76 9.29 -0.14
N LEU A 151 -0.25 10.16 -0.03
CA LEU A 151 -0.15 11.38 0.77
C LEU A 151 0.28 11.14 2.24
N PRO A 152 -0.27 10.16 2.97
CA PRO A 152 0.20 9.86 4.32
C PRO A 152 1.67 9.40 4.41
N MET A 153 2.25 8.91 3.32
CA MET A 153 3.65 8.45 3.28
C MET A 153 4.65 9.60 3.42
N PHE A 154 4.25 10.85 3.18
CA PHE A 154 5.09 12.02 3.46
C PHE A 154 5.47 12.13 4.95
N TYR A 155 4.69 11.55 5.87
CA TYR A 155 5.01 11.53 7.30
C TYR A 155 6.26 10.71 7.64
N SER A 156 6.65 9.76 6.77
CA SER A 156 7.91 9.02 6.89
C SER A 156 9.15 9.92 6.76
N LYS A 157 8.98 11.13 6.18
CA LYS A 157 10.07 12.05 5.79
C LYS A 157 11.12 11.39 4.89
N ASN A 158 10.70 10.37 4.12
CA ASN A 158 11.55 9.58 3.26
C ASN A 158 11.03 9.61 1.82
N ALA A 159 11.84 10.14 0.89
CA ALA A 159 11.45 10.28 -0.51
C ALA A 159 11.25 8.93 -1.20
N ALA A 160 12.01 7.89 -0.82
CA ALA A 160 11.84 6.55 -1.36
C ALA A 160 10.49 5.95 -0.95
N MET A 161 10.03 6.20 0.28
CA MET A 161 8.71 5.77 0.75
C MET A 161 7.56 6.42 -0.06
N VAL A 162 7.68 7.72 -0.36
CA VAL A 162 6.69 8.42 -1.18
C VAL A 162 6.66 7.88 -2.61
N LEU A 163 7.83 7.67 -3.22
CA LEU A 163 7.91 7.10 -4.58
C LEU A 163 7.39 5.66 -4.62
N ALA A 164 7.75 4.86 -3.62
CA ALA A 164 7.26 3.49 -3.45
C ALA A 164 5.73 3.47 -3.35
N GLY A 165 5.16 4.29 -2.47
CA GLY A 165 3.71 4.43 -2.29
C GLY A 165 3.00 4.83 -3.59
N LEU A 166 3.56 5.77 -4.36
CA LEU A 166 2.97 6.18 -5.63
C LEU A 166 3.03 5.06 -6.67
N THR A 167 4.18 4.39 -6.79
CA THR A 167 4.41 3.33 -7.78
C THR A 167 3.52 2.13 -7.51
N ALA A 168 3.53 1.64 -6.27
CA ALA A 168 2.68 0.54 -5.82
C ALA A 168 1.20 0.93 -5.87
N GLY A 169 0.87 2.16 -5.45
CA GLY A 169 -0.47 2.73 -5.51
C GLY A 169 -1.07 2.67 -6.91
N LEU A 170 -0.31 3.09 -7.93
CA LEU A 170 -0.73 3.05 -9.32
C LEU A 170 -0.92 1.60 -9.82
N LEU A 171 0.04 0.71 -9.55
CA LEU A 171 -0.03 -0.67 -10.03
C LEU A 171 -1.17 -1.46 -9.38
N TRP A 172 -1.31 -1.38 -8.05
CA TRP A 172 -2.44 -2.00 -7.35
C TRP A 172 -3.76 -1.34 -7.69
N GLY A 173 -3.78 -0.02 -7.92
CA GLY A 173 -4.96 0.69 -8.41
C GLY A 173 -5.43 0.19 -9.78
N ILE A 174 -4.50 0.01 -10.72
CA ILE A 174 -4.75 -0.58 -12.05
C ILE A 174 -5.26 -2.02 -11.89
N LEU A 175 -4.56 -2.82 -11.08
CA LEU A 175 -4.89 -4.22 -10.86
C LEU A 175 -6.30 -4.38 -10.28
N PHE A 176 -6.65 -3.57 -9.28
CA PHE A 176 -7.98 -3.56 -8.69
C PHE A 176 -9.05 -3.16 -9.71
N GLN A 177 -8.80 -2.11 -10.49
CA GLN A 177 -9.75 -1.63 -11.49
C GLN A 177 -10.03 -2.67 -12.58
N ARG A 178 -8.99 -3.40 -13.03
CA ARG A 178 -9.09 -4.44 -14.07
C ARG A 178 -9.72 -5.73 -13.55
N THR A 179 -9.32 -6.19 -12.37
CA THR A 179 -9.71 -7.52 -11.87
C THR A 179 -11.01 -7.49 -11.07
N ARG A 180 -11.37 -6.31 -10.53
CA ARG A 180 -12.49 -6.08 -9.60
C ARG A 180 -12.49 -7.06 -8.43
N SER A 181 -11.31 -7.50 -8.01
CA SER A 181 -11.15 -8.44 -6.89
C SER A 181 -10.12 -7.90 -5.91
N LEU A 182 -10.55 -7.75 -4.66
CA LEU A 182 -9.64 -7.38 -3.57
C LEU A 182 -8.62 -8.49 -3.30
N GLY A 183 -9.05 -9.75 -3.36
CA GLY A 183 -8.16 -10.90 -3.12
C GLY A 183 -6.98 -10.97 -4.08
N VAL A 184 -7.17 -10.58 -5.35
CA VAL A 184 -6.06 -10.54 -6.32
C VAL A 184 -5.03 -9.50 -5.95
N VAL A 185 -5.46 -8.34 -5.48
CA VAL A 185 -4.56 -7.27 -5.05
C VAL A 185 -3.84 -7.63 -3.76
N ILE A 186 -4.54 -8.22 -2.79
CA ILE A 186 -3.93 -8.74 -1.56
C ILE A 186 -2.84 -9.77 -1.89
N VAL A 187 -3.10 -10.71 -2.81
CA VAL A 187 -2.09 -11.70 -3.23
C VAL A 187 -0.90 -11.05 -3.93
N SER A 188 -1.15 -10.03 -4.75
CA SER A 188 -0.10 -9.23 -5.40
C SER A 188 0.79 -8.52 -4.37
N HIS A 189 0.17 -7.84 -3.41
CA HIS A 189 0.84 -7.12 -2.34
C HIS A 189 1.65 -8.09 -1.46
N LEU A 190 1.04 -9.20 -1.03
CA LEU A 190 1.75 -10.25 -0.27
C LEU A 190 2.95 -10.82 -1.03
N THR A 191 2.79 -11.08 -2.33
CA THR A 191 3.89 -11.59 -3.15
C THR A 191 5.02 -10.58 -3.24
N PHE A 192 4.69 -9.30 -3.46
CA PHE A 192 5.67 -8.22 -3.47
C PHE A 192 6.42 -8.13 -2.13
N ASP A 193 5.71 -8.08 -1.00
CA ASP A 193 6.32 -7.95 0.32
C ASP A 193 7.15 -9.17 0.73
N ILE A 194 6.72 -10.39 0.40
CA ILE A 194 7.50 -11.61 0.66
C ILE A 194 8.84 -11.54 -0.09
N PHE A 195 8.81 -11.10 -1.35
CA PHE A 195 10.06 -10.93 -2.11
C PHE A 195 10.92 -9.82 -1.53
N LEU A 196 10.31 -8.65 -1.26
CA LEU A 196 11.01 -7.46 -0.76
C LEU A 196 11.59 -7.62 0.64
N LEU A 197 10.97 -8.41 1.52
CA LEU A 197 11.33 -8.45 2.95
C LEU A 197 11.94 -9.79 3.40
N ILE A 198 11.74 -10.87 2.63
CA ILE A 198 12.14 -12.23 3.04
C ILE A 198 13.05 -12.89 2.00
N LEU A 199 12.60 -13.00 0.75
CA LEU A 199 13.30 -13.82 -0.24
C LEU A 199 14.47 -13.11 -0.91
N LEU A 200 14.29 -11.85 -1.30
CA LEU A 200 15.26 -11.04 -2.03
C LEU A 200 15.21 -9.59 -1.53
N PRO A 201 15.72 -9.33 -0.32
CA PRO A 201 15.64 -8.02 0.28
C PRO A 201 16.40 -6.96 -0.52
N LEU A 202 15.73 -5.86 -0.82
CA LEU A 202 16.30 -4.75 -1.58
C LEU A 202 16.98 -3.75 -0.63
N GLU A 203 18.20 -4.07 -0.25
CA GLU A 203 19.13 -3.15 0.42
C GLU A 203 20.34 -2.91 -0.50
N SER A 204 20.78 -1.67 -0.66
CA SER A 204 21.80 -1.26 -1.65
C SER A 204 23.15 -1.96 -1.47
N GLY A 205 23.42 -2.51 -0.28
CA GLY A 205 24.65 -3.22 0.04
C GLY A 205 24.75 -4.65 -0.54
N GLN A 206 23.75 -5.16 -1.24
CA GLN A 206 23.76 -6.51 -1.82
C GLN A 206 24.03 -6.58 -3.32
N HIS A 207 24.26 -5.45 -4.01
CA HIS A 207 24.45 -5.40 -5.47
C HIS A 207 25.63 -4.54 -5.92
#